data_AF-A0AAW2N0M6-F1
#
_entry.id   AF-A0AAW2N0M6-F1
#
_cell.length_a   1.000
_cell.length_b   1.000
_cell.length_c   1.000
_cell.angle_alpha   90.00
_cell.angle_beta   90.00
_cell.angle_gamma   90.00
#
_symmetry.space_group_name_H-M   'P 1'
#
loop_
_entity.id
_entity.type
_entity.pdbx_description
1 polymer ?
#
loop_
_entity_poly.entity_id
_entity_poly.type
_entity_poly.pdbx_seq_one_letter_code
_entity_poly.pdbx_strand_id
1 'polypeptide(L)'
;MRAVVQAQDPSAKDIDDLMIRRFLRARDLDVEKASAMLLKYLKWRKEFVPNGFISPAEIPNDLAHNKLFMQGYDKSGRPIVVVFAAKHKPTTVEEFKRFVTFTLDKICARMPSGHEKFTSIADLQGWGYANSDIRGYLAALSILQDCYPERLGKLFIIHAPYIFMTAWKMVYPFIDKNKRKR
;
A
#
# COMPACT_ATOMS: atom_id res chain seq x y z
N MET A 1 2.56 8.31 -22.57
CA MET A 1 1.96 8.51 -21.22
C MET A 1 2.14 9.93 -20.70
N ARG A 2 3.36 10.45 -20.48
CA ARG A 2 3.57 11.80 -19.93
C ARG A 2 2.73 12.89 -20.62
N ALA A 3 2.81 12.99 -21.94
CA ALA A 3 2.04 13.96 -22.72
C ALA A 3 0.52 13.82 -22.52
N VAL A 4 0.00 12.58 -22.49
CA VAL A 4 -1.43 12.28 -22.28
C VAL A 4 -1.90 12.77 -20.92
N VAL A 5 -1.13 12.49 -19.87
CA VAL A 5 -1.50 12.86 -18.49
C VAL A 5 -1.39 14.36 -18.28
N GLN A 6 -0.34 15.01 -18.79
CA GLN A 6 -0.15 16.46 -18.68
C GLN A 6 -1.19 17.27 -19.47
N ALA A 7 -1.69 16.73 -20.58
CA ALA A 7 -2.78 17.35 -21.33
C ALA A 7 -4.10 17.36 -20.55
N GLN A 8 -4.32 16.39 -19.64
CA GLN A 8 -5.55 16.26 -18.85
C GLN A 8 -5.43 16.85 -17.44
N ASP A 9 -4.24 16.80 -16.83
CA ASP A 9 -3.94 17.44 -15.55
C ASP A 9 -2.61 18.20 -15.65
N PRO A 10 -2.63 19.52 -15.87
CA PRO A 10 -1.42 20.33 -15.98
C PRO A 10 -0.52 20.31 -14.73
N SER A 11 -1.05 19.95 -13.55
CA SER A 11 -0.23 19.78 -12.35
C SER A 11 0.63 18.51 -12.37
N ALA A 12 0.42 17.62 -13.35
CA ALA A 12 1.24 16.43 -13.57
C ALA A 12 2.65 16.72 -14.12
N LYS A 13 3.05 17.99 -14.24
CA LYS A 13 4.39 18.40 -14.70
C LYS A 13 5.50 17.90 -13.77
N ASP A 14 5.23 17.83 -12.48
CA ASP A 14 6.22 17.44 -11.46
C ASP A 14 6.30 15.93 -11.22
N ILE A 15 5.62 15.12 -12.05
CA ILE A 15 5.64 13.66 -11.92
C ILE A 15 6.96 13.09 -12.46
N ASP A 16 7.69 12.43 -11.57
CA ASP A 16 8.96 11.78 -11.89
C ASP A 16 8.79 10.56 -12.81
N ASP A 17 9.86 10.22 -13.55
CA ASP A 17 9.89 9.09 -14.48
C ASP A 17 9.64 7.74 -13.79
N LEU A 18 10.10 7.57 -12.54
CA LEU A 18 9.93 6.33 -11.79
C LEU A 18 8.45 6.07 -11.51
N MET A 19 7.69 7.11 -11.17
CA MET A 19 6.25 7.04 -10.99
C MET A 19 5.55 6.63 -12.28
N ILE A 20 5.84 7.28 -13.40
CA ILE A 20 5.27 6.90 -14.70
C ILE A 20 5.55 5.43 -15.00
N ARG A 21 6.79 4.96 -14.78
CA ARG A 21 7.18 3.54 -14.97
C ARG A 21 6.40 2.59 -14.07
N ARG A 22 6.10 2.94 -12.81
CA ARG A 22 5.28 2.11 -11.92
C ARG A 22 3.87 1.92 -12.46
N PHE A 23 3.21 3.00 -12.89
CA PHE A 23 1.85 2.93 -13.43
C PHE A 23 1.80 2.18 -14.76
N LEU A 24 2.81 2.35 -15.63
CA LEU A 24 2.94 1.55 -16.86
C LEU A 24 3.10 0.06 -16.55
N ARG A 25 4.03 -0.31 -15.65
CA ARG A 25 4.23 -1.72 -15.26
C ARG A 25 2.98 -2.34 -14.65
N ALA A 26 2.20 -1.58 -13.89
CA ALA A 26 0.95 -2.05 -13.29
C ALA A 26 -0.19 -2.29 -14.30
N ARG A 27 -0.03 -1.82 -15.54
CA ARG A 27 -1.00 -1.99 -16.63
C ARG A 27 -0.36 -2.61 -17.87
N ASP A 28 0.66 -3.45 -17.69
CA ASP A 28 1.32 -4.20 -18.77
C ASP A 28 1.80 -3.32 -19.93
N LEU A 29 2.28 -2.11 -19.59
CA LEU A 29 2.75 -1.07 -20.52
C LEU A 29 1.67 -0.48 -21.45
N ASP A 30 0.39 -0.78 -21.20
CA ASP A 30 -0.76 -0.16 -21.87
C ASP A 30 -0.84 1.32 -21.47
N VAL A 31 -0.54 2.19 -22.43
CA VAL A 31 -0.42 3.64 -22.20
C VAL A 31 -1.76 4.26 -21.79
N GLU A 32 -2.87 3.82 -22.37
CA GLU A 32 -4.19 4.40 -22.09
C GLU A 32 -4.65 4.01 -20.70
N LYS A 33 -4.59 2.71 -20.36
CA LYS A 33 -4.96 2.21 -19.03
C LYS A 33 -4.06 2.78 -17.94
N ALA A 34 -2.75 2.88 -18.18
CA ALA A 34 -1.82 3.48 -17.23
C ALA A 34 -2.08 4.98 -17.04
N SER A 35 -2.40 5.72 -18.11
CA SER A 35 -2.74 7.15 -18.03
C SER A 35 -4.02 7.36 -17.22
N ALA A 36 -5.07 6.59 -17.50
CA ALA A 36 -6.32 6.64 -16.74
C ALA A 36 -6.12 6.31 -15.25
N MET A 37 -5.32 5.29 -14.95
CA MET A 37 -4.97 4.93 -13.57
C MET A 37 -4.20 6.06 -12.86
N LEU A 38 -3.22 6.68 -13.53
CA LEU A 38 -2.44 7.77 -12.95
C LEU A 38 -3.32 9.00 -12.69
N LEU A 39 -4.18 9.38 -13.62
CA LEU A 39 -5.12 10.49 -13.43
C LEU A 39 -6.08 10.24 -12.26
N LYS A 40 -6.59 9.01 -12.13
CA LYS A 40 -7.40 8.60 -10.97
C LYS A 40 -6.62 8.75 -9.66
N TYR A 41 -5.35 8.34 -9.63
CA TYR A 41 -4.48 8.52 -8.47
C TYR A 41 -4.27 10.00 -8.14
N LEU A 42 -3.98 10.86 -9.13
CA LEU A 42 -3.74 12.29 -8.90
C LEU A 42 -4.96 12.98 -8.30
N LYS A 43 -6.16 12.66 -8.81
CA LYS A 43 -7.42 13.13 -8.23
C LYS A 43 -7.58 12.65 -6.79
N TRP A 44 -7.42 11.34 -6.56
CA TRP A 44 -7.50 10.76 -5.21
C TRP A 44 -6.49 11.39 -4.25
N ARG A 45 -5.26 11.66 -4.68
CA ARG A 45 -4.21 12.23 -3.82
C ARG A 45 -4.59 13.65 -3.38
N LYS A 46 -5.15 14.47 -4.27
CA LYS A 46 -5.63 15.83 -3.97
C LYS A 46 -6.79 15.81 -2.96
N GLU A 47 -7.72 14.88 -3.11
CA GLU A 47 -8.90 14.78 -2.24
C GLU A 47 -8.60 14.14 -0.88
N PHE A 48 -7.81 13.06 -0.87
CA PHE A 48 -7.58 12.24 0.31
C PHE A 48 -6.44 12.75 1.19
N VAL A 49 -5.42 13.37 0.58
CA VAL A 49 -4.24 13.92 1.26
C VAL A 49 -4.07 15.42 0.88
N PRO A 50 -5.06 16.27 1.19
CA PRO A 50 -5.11 17.65 0.69
C PRO A 50 -3.94 18.51 1.18
N ASN A 51 -3.43 18.22 2.38
CA ASN A 51 -2.28 18.92 2.98
C ASN A 51 -0.92 18.33 2.57
N GLY A 52 -0.90 17.39 1.63
CA GLY A 52 0.31 16.68 1.18
C GLY A 52 0.78 15.55 2.11
N PHE A 53 0.34 15.54 3.38
CA PHE A 53 0.59 14.48 4.36
C PHE A 53 -0.67 14.15 5.17
N ILE A 54 -0.69 12.95 5.77
CA ILE A 54 -1.66 12.56 6.81
C ILE A 54 -1.05 12.87 8.17
N SER A 55 -1.76 13.63 9.00
CA SER A 55 -1.33 13.98 10.35
C SER A 55 -1.55 12.81 11.32
N PRO A 56 -0.66 12.56 12.30
CA PRO A 56 -0.92 11.60 13.38
C PRO A 56 -2.25 11.82 14.12
N ALA A 57 -2.74 13.07 14.18
CA ALA A 57 -4.03 13.40 14.79
C ALA A 57 -5.25 12.85 14.03
N GLU A 58 -5.09 12.48 12.76
CA GLU A 58 -6.16 11.87 11.95
C GLU A 58 -6.24 10.34 12.14
N ILE A 59 -5.22 9.74 12.76
CA ILE A 59 -5.06 8.27 12.92
C ILE A 59 -4.69 7.86 14.35
N PRO A 60 -5.26 8.47 15.41
CA PRO A 60 -4.79 8.30 16.77
C PRO A 60 -4.96 6.85 17.28
N ASN A 61 -6.07 6.19 16.93
CA ASN A 61 -6.36 4.83 17.41
C ASN A 61 -5.45 3.82 16.71
N ASP A 62 -5.34 3.94 15.38
CA ASP A 62 -4.48 3.07 14.59
C ASP A 62 -3.00 3.19 14.96
N LEU A 63 -2.54 4.41 15.24
CA LEU A 63 -1.17 4.67 15.65
C LEU A 63 -0.87 4.11 17.05
N ALA A 64 -1.80 4.24 18.00
CA ALA A 64 -1.67 3.74 19.36
C ALA A 64 -1.49 2.21 19.44
N HIS A 65 -1.96 1.47 18.42
CA HIS A 65 -1.80 0.01 18.36
C HIS A 65 -0.34 -0.45 18.24
N ASN A 66 0.59 0.41 17.80
CA ASN A 66 2.01 0.07 17.67
C ASN A 66 2.21 -1.28 16.94
N LYS A 67 1.49 -1.44 15.82
CA LYS A 67 1.36 -2.70 15.07
C LYS A 67 2.25 -2.80 13.84
N LEU A 68 3.02 -1.75 13.54
CA LEU A 68 3.86 -1.69 12.35
C LEU A 68 5.17 -0.95 12.65
N PHE A 69 6.27 -1.56 12.24
CA PHE A 69 7.62 -1.02 12.42
C PHE A 69 8.43 -1.15 11.13
N MET A 70 9.34 -0.21 10.91
CA MET A 70 10.28 -0.25 9.78
C MET A 70 11.66 -0.65 10.30
N GLN A 71 12.24 -1.70 9.74
CA GLN A 71 13.44 -2.34 10.29
C GLN A 71 14.51 -2.63 9.22
N GLY A 72 15.44 -1.70 9.03
CA GLY A 72 16.57 -1.92 8.12
C GLY A 72 16.17 -2.26 6.68
N TYR A 73 17.02 -3.03 6.00
CA TYR A 73 16.91 -3.36 4.59
C TYR A 73 17.11 -4.86 4.35
N ASP A 74 16.44 -5.40 3.33
CA ASP A 74 16.68 -6.77 2.90
C ASP A 74 17.94 -6.91 2.03
N LYS A 75 18.27 -8.15 1.64
CA LYS A 75 19.46 -8.44 0.81
C LYS A 75 19.46 -7.74 -0.56
N SER A 76 18.31 -7.23 -1.01
CA SER A 76 18.18 -6.46 -2.26
C SER A 76 18.15 -4.94 -2.00
N GLY A 77 18.38 -4.49 -0.76
CA GLY A 77 18.34 -3.08 -0.37
C GLY A 77 16.94 -2.51 -0.20
N ARG A 78 15.89 -3.34 -0.16
CA ARG A 78 14.51 -2.86 0.03
C ARG A 78 14.24 -2.60 1.51
N PRO A 79 13.61 -1.47 1.89
CA PRO A 79 13.17 -1.27 3.27
C PRO A 79 12.28 -2.43 3.74
N ILE A 80 12.50 -2.91 4.97
CA ILE A 80 11.66 -3.95 5.57
C ILE A 80 10.64 -3.29 6.50
N VAL A 81 9.40 -3.76 6.39
CA VAL A 81 8.30 -3.41 7.28
C VAL A 81 7.85 -4.67 8.00
N VAL A 82 7.71 -4.61 9.31
CA VAL A 82 7.19 -5.69 10.15
C VAL A 82 5.83 -5.29 10.68
N VAL A 83 4.83 -6.13 10.47
CA VAL A 83 3.43 -5.93 10.87
C VAL A 83 3.02 -7.02 11.85
N PHE A 84 2.57 -6.63 13.03
CA PHE A 84 2.08 -7.55 14.06
C PHE A 84 0.55 -7.62 14.00
N ALA A 85 0.03 -8.66 13.37
CA ALA A 85 -1.41 -8.75 13.07
C ALA A 85 -2.27 -8.87 14.34
N ALA A 86 -1.77 -9.50 15.41
CA ALA A 86 -2.47 -9.60 16.70
C ALA A 86 -2.68 -8.26 17.42
N LYS A 87 -1.91 -7.22 17.04
CA LYS A 87 -2.09 -5.87 17.57
C LYS A 87 -3.12 -5.05 16.79
N HIS A 88 -3.59 -5.54 15.65
CA HIS A 88 -4.62 -4.86 14.88
C HIS A 88 -5.96 -4.92 15.61
N LYS A 89 -6.50 -3.76 16.02
CA LYS A 89 -7.91 -3.63 16.40
C LYS A 89 -8.63 -2.85 15.29
N PRO A 90 -9.76 -3.36 14.76
CA PRO A 90 -10.50 -2.67 13.72
C PRO A 90 -10.90 -1.25 14.17
N THR A 91 -10.62 -0.26 13.33
CA THR A 91 -11.04 1.14 13.50
C THR A 91 -12.09 1.49 12.43
N THR A 92 -12.46 2.76 12.31
CA THR A 92 -13.28 3.16 11.16
C THR A 92 -12.51 2.93 9.87
N VAL A 93 -13.21 2.53 8.80
CA VAL A 93 -12.57 2.29 7.50
C VAL A 93 -11.83 3.53 6.99
N GLU A 94 -12.33 4.73 7.29
CA GLU A 94 -11.68 5.99 6.91
C GLU A 94 -10.35 6.20 7.66
N GLU A 95 -10.35 6.04 9.00
CA GLU A 95 -9.12 6.12 9.80
C GLU A 95 -8.10 5.08 9.34
N PHE A 96 -8.54 3.84 9.10
CA PHE A 96 -7.65 2.78 8.64
C PHE A 96 -7.04 3.08 7.27
N LYS A 97 -7.82 3.62 6.31
CA LYS A 97 -7.31 4.05 5.00
C LYS A 97 -6.28 5.17 5.13
N ARG A 98 -6.50 6.13 6.04
CA ARG A 98 -5.53 7.19 6.36
C ARG A 98 -4.27 6.61 6.97
N PHE A 99 -4.39 5.65 7.89
CA PHE A 99 -3.24 4.97 8.50
C PHE A 99 -2.40 4.19 7.48
N VAL A 100 -3.04 3.48 6.56
CA VAL A 100 -2.36 2.76 5.46
C VAL A 100 -1.61 3.76 4.57
N THR A 101 -2.26 4.87 4.20
CA THR A 101 -1.67 5.93 3.37
C THR A 101 -0.47 6.58 4.07
N PHE A 102 -0.63 6.97 5.33
CA PHE A 102 0.45 7.49 6.18
C PHE A 102 1.66 6.56 6.20
N THR A 103 1.41 5.28 6.45
CA THR A 103 2.45 4.26 6.53
C THR A 103 3.18 4.11 5.19
N LEU A 104 2.44 3.99 4.09
CA LEU A 104 3.02 3.83 2.75
C LEU A 104 3.86 5.05 2.34
N ASP A 105 3.41 6.26 2.67
CA ASP A 105 4.19 7.49 2.46
C ASP A 105 5.50 7.46 3.25
N LYS A 106 5.46 7.06 4.54
CA LYS A 106 6.66 6.92 5.38
C LYS A 106 7.63 5.86 4.85
N ILE A 107 7.12 4.74 4.34
CA ILE A 107 7.93 3.69 3.72
C ILE A 107 8.60 4.25 2.45
N CYS A 108 7.84 4.92 1.58
CA CYS A 108 8.36 5.52 0.35
C CYS A 108 9.45 6.56 0.65
N ALA A 109 9.28 7.38 1.68
CA ALA A 109 10.27 8.38 2.08
C ALA A 109 11.59 7.77 2.60
N ARG A 110 11.60 6.50 3.02
CA ARG A 110 12.80 5.78 3.46
C ARG A 110 13.44 4.92 2.37
N MET A 111 12.88 4.90 1.17
CA MET A 111 13.45 4.14 0.06
C MET A 111 14.77 4.79 -0.39
N PRO A 112 15.87 4.02 -0.49
CA PRO A 112 17.12 4.53 -1.07
C PRO A 112 16.92 4.94 -2.53
N SER A 113 17.81 5.80 -3.03
CA SER A 113 17.78 6.18 -4.44
C SER A 113 17.89 4.96 -5.35
N GLY A 114 17.00 4.85 -6.33
CA GLY A 114 16.92 3.71 -7.24
C GLY A 114 16.06 2.53 -6.73
N HIS A 115 15.61 2.54 -5.46
CA HIS A 115 14.72 1.53 -4.91
C HIS A 115 13.26 2.01 -4.93
N GLU A 116 12.38 1.20 -5.50
CA GLU A 116 10.96 1.54 -5.61
C GLU A 116 10.05 0.64 -4.77
N LYS A 117 10.61 -0.43 -4.19
CA LYS A 117 9.88 -1.52 -3.55
C LYS A 117 10.30 -1.72 -2.10
N PHE A 118 9.35 -2.13 -1.25
CA PHE A 118 9.59 -2.56 0.12
C PHE A 118 9.29 -4.06 0.30
N THR A 119 9.82 -4.66 1.36
CA THR A 119 9.49 -6.01 1.80
C THR A 119 8.64 -5.93 3.06
N SER A 120 7.55 -6.69 3.11
CA SER A 120 6.68 -6.79 4.29
C SER A 120 6.82 -8.14 4.97
N ILE A 121 6.90 -8.16 6.28
CA ILE A 121 6.80 -9.35 7.13
C ILE A 121 5.55 -9.19 7.98
N ALA A 122 4.54 -10.00 7.73
CA ALA A 122 3.33 -10.07 8.53
C ALA A 122 3.46 -11.22 9.53
N ASP A 123 3.59 -10.87 10.80
CA ASP A 123 3.58 -11.81 11.92
C ASP A 123 2.16 -12.00 12.43
N LEU A 124 1.66 -13.24 12.30
CA LEU A 124 0.32 -13.63 12.70
C LEU A 124 0.29 -14.35 14.04
N GLN A 125 1.39 -14.36 14.80
CA GLN A 125 1.41 -14.91 16.14
C GLN A 125 0.37 -14.19 17.02
N GLY A 126 -0.59 -14.96 17.56
CA GLY A 126 -1.69 -14.44 18.38
C GLY A 126 -2.83 -13.79 17.58
N TRP A 127 -2.78 -13.78 16.25
CA TRP A 127 -3.88 -13.27 15.43
C TRP A 127 -5.09 -14.23 15.49
N GLY A 128 -6.28 -13.66 15.67
CA GLY A 128 -7.53 -14.41 15.71
C GLY A 128 -8.74 -13.57 15.34
N TYR A 129 -9.93 -14.04 15.70
CA TYR A 129 -11.21 -13.40 15.33
C TYR A 129 -11.28 -11.90 15.67
N ALA A 130 -10.83 -11.50 16.87
CA ALA A 130 -10.86 -10.11 17.31
C ALA A 130 -10.01 -9.16 16.44
N ASN A 131 -9.01 -9.69 15.73
CA ASN A 131 -8.11 -8.94 14.87
C ASN A 131 -8.42 -9.10 13.38
N SER A 132 -9.34 -10.00 13.02
CA SER A 132 -9.66 -10.38 11.66
C SER A 132 -10.56 -9.34 10.98
N ASP A 133 -9.95 -8.26 10.49
CA ASP A 133 -10.63 -7.16 9.81
C ASP A 133 -10.64 -7.32 8.28
N ILE A 134 -11.56 -8.13 7.76
CA ILE A 134 -11.67 -8.34 6.30
C ILE A 134 -11.94 -7.02 5.56
N ARG A 135 -12.73 -6.11 6.14
CA ARG A 135 -13.05 -4.82 5.52
C ARG A 135 -11.81 -3.93 5.45
N GLY A 136 -11.05 -3.85 6.52
CA GLY A 136 -9.76 -3.17 6.56
C GLY A 136 -8.79 -3.77 5.54
N TYR A 137 -8.63 -5.09 5.50
CA TYR A 137 -7.70 -5.75 4.58
C TYR A 137 -8.01 -5.44 3.11
N LEU A 138 -9.30 -5.44 2.73
CA LEU A 138 -9.73 -5.05 1.39
C LEU A 138 -9.47 -3.56 1.11
N ALA A 139 -9.67 -2.68 2.09
CA ALA A 139 -9.36 -1.26 1.95
C ALA A 139 -7.85 -1.02 1.76
N ALA A 140 -7.00 -1.68 2.54
CA ALA A 140 -5.54 -1.62 2.39
C ALA A 140 -5.09 -2.16 1.04
N LEU A 141 -5.68 -3.27 0.59
CA LEU A 141 -5.37 -3.88 -0.71
C LEU A 141 -5.73 -2.94 -1.86
N SER A 142 -6.90 -2.31 -1.84
CA SER A 142 -7.30 -1.32 -2.86
C SER A 142 -6.33 -0.14 -2.89
N ILE A 143 -5.94 0.44 -1.74
CA ILE A 143 -4.94 1.52 -1.72
C ILE A 143 -3.61 1.05 -2.33
N LEU A 144 -3.13 -0.13 -1.95
CA LEU A 144 -1.85 -0.66 -2.43
C LEU A 144 -1.88 -0.98 -3.93
N GLN A 145 -3.03 -1.38 -4.48
CA GLN A 145 -3.18 -1.69 -5.91
C GLN A 145 -3.42 -0.45 -6.76
N ASP A 146 -4.30 0.43 -6.30
CA ASP A 146 -4.79 1.57 -7.09
C ASP A 146 -3.91 2.81 -6.93
N CYS A 147 -3.33 3.02 -5.74
CA CYS A 147 -2.64 4.26 -5.39
C CYS A 147 -1.13 4.10 -5.21
N TYR A 148 -0.67 2.90 -4.86
CA TYR A 148 0.75 2.58 -4.67
C TYR A 148 1.21 1.40 -5.56
N PRO A 149 0.94 1.45 -6.89
CA PRO A 149 1.30 0.36 -7.78
C PRO A 149 2.79 0.05 -7.74
N GLU A 150 3.14 -1.23 -7.88
CA GLU A 150 4.52 -1.72 -7.89
C GLU A 150 5.37 -1.32 -6.67
N ARG A 151 4.76 -1.03 -5.49
CA ARG A 151 5.50 -0.72 -4.25
C ARG A 151 5.80 -1.94 -3.37
N LEU A 152 4.91 -2.93 -3.31
CA LEU A 152 5.18 -4.16 -2.56
C LEU A 152 6.08 -5.08 -3.37
N GLY A 153 7.26 -5.40 -2.84
CA GLY A 153 8.24 -6.29 -3.48
C GLY A 153 8.08 -7.74 -3.08
N LYS A 154 7.95 -8.02 -1.78
CA LYS A 154 7.68 -9.35 -1.21
C LYS A 154 6.82 -9.22 0.04
N LEU A 155 5.94 -10.19 0.27
CA LEU A 155 5.20 -10.36 1.52
C LEU A 155 5.54 -11.73 2.12
N PHE A 156 6.09 -11.74 3.31
CA PHE A 156 6.28 -12.93 4.12
C PHE A 156 5.18 -12.99 5.17
N ILE A 157 4.48 -14.12 5.26
CA ILE A 157 3.51 -14.38 6.32
C ILE A 157 4.10 -15.45 7.22
N ILE A 158 4.28 -15.13 8.49
CA ILE A 158 4.87 -16.04 9.49
C ILE A 158 3.86 -16.29 10.62
N HIS A 159 3.99 -17.43 11.29
CA HIS A 159 3.10 -17.85 12.39
C HIS A 159 1.61 -17.84 12.03
N ALA A 160 1.26 -18.12 10.77
CA ALA A 160 -0.14 -18.15 10.34
C ALA A 160 -0.91 -19.27 11.06
N PRO A 161 -1.95 -18.96 11.86
CA PRO A 161 -2.77 -19.99 12.50
C PRO A 161 -3.69 -20.66 11.46
N TYR A 162 -4.15 -21.89 11.71
CA TYR A 162 -5.00 -22.63 10.76
C TYR A 162 -6.24 -21.83 10.27
N ILE A 163 -6.85 -21.04 11.16
CA ILE A 163 -8.01 -20.19 10.83
C ILE A 163 -7.69 -19.08 9.81
N PHE A 164 -6.43 -18.69 9.66
CA PHE A 164 -6.01 -17.69 8.67
C PHE A 164 -6.45 -18.07 7.25
N MET A 165 -6.47 -19.36 6.91
CA MET A 165 -6.86 -19.79 5.56
C MET A 165 -8.30 -19.40 5.19
N THR A 166 -9.21 -19.28 6.17
CA THR A 166 -10.56 -18.80 5.93
C THR A 166 -10.57 -17.31 5.55
N ALA A 167 -9.83 -16.48 6.30
CA ALA A 167 -9.68 -15.06 5.97
C ALA A 167 -8.97 -14.86 4.63
N TRP A 168 -7.92 -15.64 4.37
CA TRP A 168 -7.17 -15.58 3.12
C TRP A 168 -8.06 -15.89 1.91
N LYS A 169 -8.95 -16.89 1.99
CA LYS A 169 -9.90 -17.19 0.91
C LYS A 169 -10.84 -16.03 0.59
N MET A 170 -11.16 -15.17 1.56
CA MET A 170 -11.99 -13.98 1.32
C MET A 170 -11.20 -12.83 0.67
N VAL A 171 -9.92 -12.67 1.00
CA VAL A 171 -9.08 -11.57 0.47
C VAL A 171 -8.45 -11.92 -0.88
N TYR A 172 -8.02 -13.18 -1.06
CA TYR A 172 -7.27 -13.65 -2.24
C TYR A 172 -7.90 -13.32 -3.60
N PRO A 173 -9.23 -13.43 -3.80
CA PRO A 173 -9.86 -13.09 -5.08
C PRO A 173 -9.63 -11.64 -5.55
N PHE A 174 -9.41 -10.72 -4.61
CA PHE A 174 -9.22 -9.29 -4.87
C PHE A 174 -7.78 -8.89 -5.16
N ILE A 175 -6.82 -9.82 -4.98
CA ILE A 175 -5.42 -9.57 -5.30
C ILE A 175 -5.23 -9.62 -6.82
N ASP A 176 -4.62 -8.58 -7.38
CA ASP A 176 -4.29 -8.50 -8.81
C ASP A 176 -3.55 -9.75 -9.28
N LYS A 177 -3.97 -10.33 -10.41
CA LYS A 177 -3.38 -11.57 -10.94
C LYS A 177 -1.86 -11.49 -11.12
N ASN A 178 -1.36 -10.32 -11.53
CA ASN A 178 0.08 -10.05 -11.73
C ASN A 178 0.88 -10.05 -10.41
N LYS A 179 0.21 -9.90 -9.26
CA LYS A 179 0.82 -9.93 -7.92
C LYS A 179 0.74 -11.30 -7.24
N ARG A 180 -0.10 -12.23 -7.71
CA ARG A 180 -0.30 -13.55 -7.07
C ARG A 180 0.90 -14.50 -7.18
N LYS A 181 1.81 -14.26 -8.13
CA LYS A 181 2.97 -15.12 -8.42
C LYS A 181 4.31 -14.57 -7.88
N ARG A 182 4.30 -13.42 -7.17
CA ARG A 182 5.49 -12.70 -6.71
C ARG A 182 5.52 -12.64 -5.20
#